data_AF-A0A5C6ATB0-F1
#
_entry.id   AF-A0A5C6ATB0-F1
#
_cell.length_a   1.000
_cell.length_b   1.000
_cell.length_c   1.000
_cell.angle_alpha   90.00
_cell.angle_beta   90.00
_cell.angle_gamma   90.00
#
_symmetry.space_group_name_H-M   'P 1'
#
loop_
_entity.id
_entity.type
_entity.pdbx_description
1 polymer ?
#
loop_
_entity_poly.entity_id
_entity_poly.type
_entity_poly.pdbx_seq_one_letter_code
_entity_poly.pdbx_strand_id
1 'polypeptide(L)'
;MHSSDANDAQRPSQASPSQASRSQDSLVASADSGGSHPKGNESLSPVDGGRWRPVSPDELLRKKPTNDDDRNAEVDRPKVTLQRRQELEQHLKSSPTDVKAFLELAGIYRSEQRPLEAKRLLTQAAQIFPDNETVKWELEEAILARSLQQLREVSDLVSRLKSADAERELDRSRSDWACRRIDVCRARLQRDPSLVHLHIALAEALYDAGIFEDAFERAGEVLDNDELSPTAHLLRGRCLLATGKDLQAMSELRAATMRRSVPSPARIRLIGAKLLCETAKRLGLDLTLKQYQQQLAKAENDSKKSDG
;
A
#
# COMPACT_ATOMS: atom_id res chain seq x y z
N MET A 1 -10.36 46.55 37.56
CA MET A 1 -11.22 45.50 38.15
C MET A 1 -11.00 44.23 37.34
N HIS A 2 -10.42 43.24 38.03
CA HIS A 2 -10.26 41.78 37.80
C HIS A 2 -10.02 41.23 36.37
N SER A 3 -8.83 40.70 36.07
CA SER A 3 -8.27 39.33 36.36
C SER A 3 -8.61 38.37 35.20
N SER A 4 -7.70 37.96 34.31
CA SER A 4 -6.62 36.94 34.44
C SER A 4 -7.09 35.58 34.98
N ASP A 5 -6.93 34.52 34.17
CA ASP A 5 -6.35 33.18 34.49
C ASP A 5 -6.67 32.22 33.30
N ALA A 6 -5.74 31.67 32.52
CA ALA A 6 -4.66 30.71 32.81
C ALA A 6 -5.19 29.39 33.42
N ASN A 7 -5.43 28.36 32.61
CA ASN A 7 -4.51 27.28 32.20
C ASN A 7 -4.36 26.14 33.24
N ASP A 8 -4.45 24.92 32.70
CA ASP A 8 -3.66 23.73 33.05
C ASP A 8 -4.23 22.57 33.90
N ALA A 9 -3.76 21.39 33.48
CA ALA A 9 -3.46 20.17 34.23
C ALA A 9 -4.52 19.08 34.49
N GLN A 10 -4.38 18.04 33.67
CA GLN A 10 -4.68 16.63 33.91
C GLN A 10 -4.01 16.08 35.19
N ARG A 11 -4.64 15.07 35.82
CA ARG A 11 -3.94 14.06 36.64
C ARG A 11 -4.55 12.65 36.48
N PRO A 12 -3.74 11.58 36.58
CA PRO A 12 -4.13 10.20 36.30
C PRO A 12 -4.45 9.39 37.58
N SER A 13 -5.25 8.32 37.45
CA SER A 13 -5.51 7.35 38.53
C SER A 13 -4.77 6.03 38.26
N GLN A 14 -3.88 5.66 39.19
CA GLN A 14 -3.27 4.34 39.30
C GLN A 14 -4.21 3.37 40.06
N ALA A 15 -4.24 2.10 39.66
CA ALA A 15 -4.53 0.99 40.57
C ALA A 15 -4.00 -0.35 39.99
N SER A 16 -3.30 -1.09 40.84
CA SER A 16 -2.94 -2.52 40.73
C SER A 16 -2.97 -3.08 42.17
N PRO A 17 -2.73 -4.38 42.41
CA PRO A 17 -3.50 -5.56 42.01
C PRO A 17 -3.98 -6.33 43.26
N SER A 18 -5.00 -7.19 43.13
CA SER A 18 -5.45 -8.08 44.22
C SER A 18 -5.24 -9.55 43.88
N GLN A 19 -4.33 -10.18 44.62
CA GLN A 19 -4.15 -11.62 44.74
C GLN A 19 -5.38 -12.26 45.40
N ALA A 20 -5.78 -13.46 44.93
CA ALA A 20 -6.59 -14.37 45.72
C ALA A 20 -6.13 -15.81 45.51
N SER A 21 -6.00 -16.47 46.64
CA SER A 21 -5.32 -17.72 46.95
C SER A 21 -6.27 -18.92 47.00
N ARG A 22 -5.66 -20.12 47.08
CA ARG A 22 -6.18 -21.40 47.63
C ARG A 22 -7.18 -22.12 46.70
N SER A 23 -7.15 -23.45 46.55
CA SER A 23 -6.97 -24.43 47.61
C SER A 23 -6.34 -25.73 47.09
N GLN A 24 -5.49 -26.33 47.93
CA GLN A 24 -5.15 -27.74 47.89
C GLN A 24 -6.30 -28.52 48.51
N ASP A 25 -6.66 -29.66 47.93
CA ASP A 25 -7.32 -30.75 48.66
C ASP A 25 -6.78 -32.10 48.19
N SER A 26 -6.55 -32.92 49.21
CA SER A 26 -5.99 -34.25 49.24
C SER A 26 -7.01 -35.35 48.91
N LEU A 27 -6.51 -36.54 48.52
CA LEU A 27 -6.80 -37.88 49.10
C LEU A 27 -6.47 -38.97 48.04
N VAL A 28 -5.44 -39.81 48.22
CA VAL A 28 -5.42 -41.15 48.87
C VAL A 28 -5.40 -42.32 47.85
N ALA A 29 -4.21 -42.92 47.79
CA ALA A 29 -3.86 -44.34 47.86
C ALA A 29 -4.21 -45.37 46.75
N SER A 30 -3.16 -46.14 46.44
CA SER A 30 -3.10 -47.61 46.38
C SER A 30 -2.85 -48.26 45.02
N ALA A 31 -1.66 -48.88 44.96
CA ALA A 31 -1.36 -50.23 44.49
C ALA A 31 -1.24 -50.52 42.97
N ASP A 32 -0.01 -50.94 42.65
CA ASP A 32 0.39 -52.09 41.82
C ASP A 32 -0.04 -52.16 40.36
N SER A 33 0.95 -52.14 39.47
CA SER A 33 1.30 -53.24 38.55
C SER A 33 2.12 -52.75 37.36
N GLY A 34 3.06 -53.59 36.93
CA GLY A 34 4.05 -53.29 35.91
C GLY A 34 3.46 -52.86 34.57
N GLY A 35 4.12 -51.88 33.95
CA GLY A 35 3.85 -51.43 32.60
C GLY A 35 5.16 -51.06 31.94
N SER A 36 5.53 -51.86 30.94
CA SER A 36 6.62 -51.67 29.99
C SER A 36 6.84 -50.19 29.61
N HIS A 37 8.06 -49.68 29.77
CA HIS A 37 8.46 -48.43 29.13
C HIS A 37 8.35 -48.55 27.59
N PRO A 38 7.65 -47.64 26.90
CA PRO A 38 7.71 -47.58 25.46
C PRO A 38 9.12 -47.13 25.05
N LYS A 39 9.77 -47.91 24.18
CA LYS A 39 11.03 -47.52 23.52
C LYS A 39 10.77 -46.28 22.68
N GLY A 40 11.28 -45.12 23.10
CA GLY A 40 11.29 -43.89 22.30
C GLY A 40 12.38 -43.97 21.24
N ASN A 41 12.08 -43.51 20.02
CA ASN A 41 13.00 -43.53 18.87
C ASN A 41 14.23 -42.64 19.11
N GLU A 42 15.42 -43.21 18.97
CA GLU A 42 16.73 -42.53 19.06
C GLU A 42 17.03 -41.59 17.86
N SER A 43 16.15 -41.51 16.87
CA SER A 43 16.41 -40.83 15.59
C SER A 43 15.83 -39.41 15.47
N LEU A 44 15.30 -38.82 16.55
CA LEU A 44 14.72 -37.47 16.49
C LEU A 44 15.72 -36.40 16.91
N SER A 45 15.74 -35.29 16.17
CA SER A 45 16.56 -34.13 16.46
C SER A 45 16.10 -33.40 17.74
N PRO A 46 16.95 -32.64 18.44
CA PRO A 46 16.59 -31.96 19.70
C PRO A 46 15.43 -30.97 19.59
N VAL A 47 15.03 -30.56 18.38
CA VAL A 47 13.92 -29.63 18.14
C VAL A 47 12.57 -30.36 18.07
N ASP A 48 12.59 -31.67 17.78
CA ASP A 48 11.40 -32.51 17.56
C ASP A 48 11.00 -33.34 18.79
N GLY A 49 11.44 -32.93 19.99
CA GLY A 49 11.03 -33.55 21.25
C GLY A 49 11.86 -34.79 21.68
N GLY A 50 13.08 -34.95 21.16
CA GLY A 50 14.03 -35.94 21.67
C GLY A 50 14.44 -35.68 23.13
N ARG A 51 14.76 -36.74 23.90
CA ARG A 51 15.21 -36.61 25.30
C ARG A 51 16.52 -35.83 25.36
N TRP A 52 16.53 -34.74 26.13
CA TRP A 52 17.74 -34.05 26.52
C TRP A 52 18.63 -34.98 27.35
N ARG A 53 19.78 -35.37 26.82
CA ARG A 53 20.82 -36.06 27.59
C ARG A 53 21.61 -35.02 28.38
N PRO A 54 21.82 -35.20 29.70
CA PRO A 54 22.73 -34.34 30.44
C PRO A 54 24.16 -34.54 29.93
N VAL A 55 24.77 -33.47 29.43
CA VAL A 55 26.16 -33.42 28.97
C VAL A 55 27.05 -33.15 30.18
N SER A 56 28.05 -34.00 30.43
CA SER A 56 28.98 -33.79 31.54
C SER A 56 30.01 -32.71 31.18
N PRO A 57 30.53 -31.93 32.17
CA PRO A 57 31.54 -30.89 31.91
C PRO A 57 32.79 -31.41 31.16
N ASP A 58 33.15 -32.68 31.37
CA ASP A 58 34.29 -33.31 30.70
C ASP A 58 34.07 -33.55 29.19
N GLU A 59 32.82 -33.70 28.74
CA GLU A 59 32.49 -33.82 27.31
C GLU A 59 32.67 -32.49 26.56
N LEU A 60 32.48 -31.35 27.25
CA LEU A 60 32.69 -30.01 26.67
C LEU A 60 34.17 -29.61 26.58
N LEU A 61 35.03 -30.25 27.38
CA LEU A 61 36.46 -29.95 27.46
C LEU A 61 37.33 -30.90 26.62
N ARG A 62 36.75 -31.94 26.02
CA ARG A 62 37.45 -32.79 25.05
C ARG A 62 37.67 -32.02 23.74
N LYS A 63 38.83 -31.37 23.65
CA LYS A 63 39.41 -30.91 22.38
C LYS A 63 39.55 -32.14 21.48
N LYS A 64 38.74 -32.23 20.42
CA LYS A 64 38.84 -33.31 19.43
C LYS A 64 40.30 -33.47 19.01
N PRO A 65 40.83 -34.70 18.87
CA PRO A 65 42.18 -34.88 18.37
C PRO A 65 42.24 -34.26 16.97
N THR A 66 43.08 -33.24 16.83
CA THR A 66 43.47 -32.71 15.54
C THR A 66 44.29 -33.81 14.88
N ASN A 67 43.70 -34.51 13.91
CA ASN A 67 44.47 -35.32 12.99
C ASN A 67 45.45 -34.37 12.29
N ASP A 68 46.74 -34.60 12.45
CA ASP A 68 47.82 -33.80 11.84
C ASP A 68 47.89 -33.95 10.30
N ASP A 69 46.96 -34.68 9.69
CA ASP A 69 46.80 -34.83 8.23
C ASP A 69 45.95 -33.71 7.58
N ASP A 70 45.34 -32.80 8.35
CA ASP A 70 44.50 -31.70 7.83
C ASP A 70 45.29 -30.46 7.35
N ARG A 71 46.58 -30.60 7.02
CA ARG A 71 47.40 -29.47 6.53
C ARG A 71 47.23 -29.13 5.05
N ASN A 72 46.30 -29.77 4.33
CA ASN A 72 46.04 -29.44 2.92
C ASN A 72 44.57 -29.62 2.47
N ALA A 73 43.61 -29.58 3.39
CA ALA A 73 42.21 -29.47 3.01
C ALA A 73 41.88 -27.98 2.80
N GLU A 74 42.13 -27.49 1.58
CA GLU A 74 41.46 -26.30 1.08
C GLU A 74 39.96 -26.62 1.12
N VAL A 75 39.31 -26.25 2.23
CA VAL A 75 37.87 -26.44 2.43
C VAL A 75 37.20 -25.58 1.37
N ASP A 76 36.89 -26.20 0.23
CA ASP A 76 36.11 -25.66 -0.86
C ASP A 76 34.71 -25.38 -0.31
N ARG A 77 34.58 -24.22 0.35
CA ARG A 77 33.30 -23.74 0.85
C ARG A 77 32.42 -23.61 -0.38
N PRO A 78 31.27 -24.31 -0.44
CA PRO A 78 30.40 -24.22 -1.60
C PRO A 78 30.13 -22.74 -1.85
N LYS A 79 30.53 -22.25 -3.03
CA LYS A 79 30.30 -20.86 -3.44
C LYS A 79 28.80 -20.63 -3.37
N VAL A 80 28.33 -20.03 -2.28
CA VAL A 80 26.93 -19.67 -2.10
C VAL A 80 26.62 -18.71 -3.24
N THR A 81 25.82 -19.17 -4.21
CA THR A 81 25.33 -18.32 -5.28
C THR A 81 24.30 -17.39 -4.66
N LEU A 82 24.73 -16.16 -4.40
CA LEU A 82 23.85 -15.14 -3.87
C LEU A 82 22.79 -14.81 -4.92
N GLN A 83 21.55 -14.63 -4.47
CA GLN A 83 20.53 -14.06 -5.36
C GLN A 83 20.95 -12.61 -5.70
N ARG A 84 20.63 -12.14 -6.91
CA ARG A 84 21.05 -10.80 -7.38
C ARG A 84 20.79 -9.67 -6.37
N ARG A 85 19.66 -9.75 -5.66
CA ARG A 85 19.31 -8.85 -4.55
C ARG A 85 20.38 -8.81 -3.44
N GLN A 86 20.82 -9.99 -2.99
CA GLN A 86 21.83 -10.14 -1.94
C GLN A 86 23.21 -9.67 -2.40
N GLU A 87 23.57 -9.91 -3.66
CA GLU A 87 24.80 -9.38 -4.26
C GLU A 87 24.82 -7.85 -4.21
N LEU A 88 23.71 -7.21 -4.62
CA LEU A 88 23.59 -5.76 -4.61
C LEU A 88 23.58 -5.19 -3.18
N GLU A 89 22.91 -5.86 -2.23
CA GLU A 89 22.94 -5.47 -0.82
C GLU A 89 24.36 -5.53 -0.23
N GLN A 90 25.17 -6.52 -0.61
CA GLN A 90 26.57 -6.61 -0.19
C GLN A 90 27.43 -5.56 -0.91
N HIS A 91 27.23 -5.39 -2.21
CA HIS A 91 27.95 -4.41 -3.01
C HIS A 91 27.75 -2.98 -2.48
N LEU A 92 26.52 -2.61 -2.12
CA LEU A 92 26.22 -1.29 -1.57
C LEU A 92 26.81 -1.06 -0.17
N LYS A 93 27.14 -2.12 0.58
CA LYS A 93 27.89 -2.00 1.85
C LYS A 93 29.35 -1.65 1.62
N SER A 94 29.99 -2.19 0.57
CA SER A 94 31.38 -1.86 0.23
C SER A 94 31.51 -0.61 -0.64
N SER A 95 30.49 -0.31 -1.45
CA SER A 95 30.48 0.75 -2.46
C SER A 95 29.20 1.59 -2.36
N PRO A 96 29.07 2.46 -1.33
CA PRO A 96 27.85 3.23 -1.08
C PRO A 96 27.60 4.38 -2.08
N THR A 97 28.49 4.59 -3.05
CA THR A 97 28.40 5.66 -4.06
C THR A 97 27.86 5.17 -5.41
N ASP A 98 27.51 3.89 -5.55
CA ASP A 98 26.97 3.37 -6.80
C ASP A 98 25.46 3.59 -6.92
N VAL A 99 25.08 4.68 -7.58
CA VAL A 99 23.70 5.03 -7.90
C VAL A 99 22.99 3.91 -8.67
N LYS A 100 23.67 3.25 -9.62
CA LYS A 100 23.03 2.23 -10.47
C LYS A 100 22.64 1.01 -9.65
N ALA A 101 23.49 0.60 -8.72
CA ALA A 101 23.18 -0.50 -7.80
C ALA A 101 21.97 -0.17 -6.90
N PHE A 102 21.83 1.07 -6.42
CA PHE A 102 20.64 1.50 -5.68
C PHE A 102 19.36 1.40 -6.54
N LEU A 103 19.41 1.89 -7.78
CA LEU A 103 18.25 1.86 -8.68
C LEU A 103 17.87 0.43 -9.08
N GLU A 104 18.85 -0.42 -9.38
CA GLU A 104 18.63 -1.84 -9.71
C GLU A 104 17.99 -2.58 -8.53
N LEU A 105 18.54 -2.41 -7.32
CA LEU A 105 18.01 -3.07 -6.13
C LEU A 105 16.60 -2.56 -5.77
N ALA A 106 16.34 -1.27 -5.94
CA ALA A 106 14.99 -0.71 -5.78
C ALA A 106 14.00 -1.32 -6.79
N GLY A 107 14.40 -1.49 -8.05
CA GLY A 107 13.62 -2.18 -9.08
C GLY A 107 13.28 -3.62 -8.70
N ILE A 108 14.25 -4.37 -8.15
CA ILE A 108 14.03 -5.72 -7.62
C ILE A 108 12.98 -5.69 -6.50
N TYR A 109 13.13 -4.84 -5.48
CA TYR A 109 12.14 -4.74 -4.40
C TYR A 109 10.73 -4.40 -4.92
N ARG A 110 10.61 -3.52 -5.94
CA ARG A 110 9.32 -3.22 -6.56
C ARG A 110 8.71 -4.45 -7.24
N SER A 111 9.52 -5.22 -7.99
CA SER A 111 9.07 -6.45 -8.65
C SER A 111 8.63 -7.54 -7.66
N GLU A 112 9.25 -7.59 -6.48
CA GLU A 112 8.91 -8.51 -5.38
C GLU A 112 7.70 -8.03 -4.56
N GLN A 113 7.05 -6.92 -4.94
CA GLN A 113 5.95 -6.29 -4.18
C GLN A 113 6.37 -5.86 -2.76
N ARG A 114 7.60 -5.37 -2.61
CA ARG A 114 8.20 -4.90 -1.35
C ARG A 114 8.46 -3.38 -1.37
N PRO A 115 7.40 -2.54 -1.42
CA PRO A 115 7.57 -1.11 -1.59
C PRO A 115 8.09 -0.39 -0.34
N LEU A 116 7.98 -1.00 0.86
CA LEU A 116 8.56 -0.44 2.08
C LEU A 116 10.10 -0.46 2.01
N GLU A 117 10.67 -1.58 1.58
CA GLU A 117 12.10 -1.75 1.40
C GLU A 117 12.63 -0.88 0.26
N ALA A 118 11.92 -0.84 -0.88
CA ALA A 118 12.24 0.07 -1.97
C ALA A 118 12.27 1.54 -1.50
N LYS A 119 11.25 1.98 -0.76
CA LYS A 119 11.19 3.35 -0.21
C LYS A 119 12.35 3.63 0.74
N ARG A 120 12.68 2.72 1.66
CA ARG A 120 13.80 2.90 2.60
C ARG A 120 15.12 3.03 1.86
N LEU A 121 15.38 2.13 0.92
CA LEU A 121 16.58 2.12 0.11
C LEU A 121 16.74 3.40 -0.71
N LEU A 122 15.67 3.84 -1.39
CA LEU A 122 15.69 5.06 -2.19
C LEU A 122 15.74 6.34 -1.34
N THR A 123 15.23 6.29 -0.11
CA THR A 123 15.40 7.40 0.85
C THR A 123 16.87 7.56 1.21
N GLN A 124 17.57 6.44 1.45
CA GLN A 124 19.03 6.46 1.66
C GLN A 124 19.76 6.96 0.41
N ALA A 125 19.39 6.46 -0.78
CA ALA A 125 19.98 6.92 -2.03
C ALA A 125 19.80 8.44 -2.23
N ALA A 126 18.62 8.99 -1.94
CA ALA A 126 18.35 10.43 -2.07
C ALA A 126 19.16 11.29 -1.08
N GLN A 127 19.56 10.75 0.07
CA GLN A 127 20.47 11.44 1.00
C GLN A 127 21.90 11.51 0.47
N ILE A 128 22.34 10.46 -0.25
CA ILE A 128 23.69 10.39 -0.84
C ILE A 128 23.75 11.16 -2.16
N PHE A 129 22.67 11.13 -2.95
CA PHE A 129 22.57 11.74 -4.28
C PHE A 129 21.39 12.73 -4.36
N PRO A 130 21.44 13.87 -3.64
CA PRO A 130 20.31 14.80 -3.54
C PRO A 130 19.90 15.41 -4.89
N ASP A 131 20.87 15.59 -5.80
CA ASP A 131 20.64 16.22 -7.11
C ASP A 131 20.34 15.21 -8.23
N ASN A 132 20.27 13.92 -7.92
CA ASN A 132 20.00 12.90 -8.93
C ASN A 132 18.49 12.79 -9.21
N GLU A 133 18.07 13.28 -10.39
CA GLU A 133 16.67 13.28 -10.79
C GLU A 133 16.04 11.87 -10.89
N THR A 134 16.80 10.87 -11.33
CA THR A 134 16.32 9.49 -11.44
C THR A 134 16.06 8.88 -10.06
N VAL A 135 16.97 9.09 -9.10
CA VAL A 135 16.77 8.64 -7.71
C VAL A 135 15.56 9.32 -7.09
N LYS A 136 15.40 10.63 -7.33
CA LYS A 136 14.23 11.38 -6.85
C LYS A 136 12.93 10.85 -7.45
N TRP A 137 12.91 10.58 -8.76
CA TRP A 137 11.75 9.99 -9.44
C TRP A 137 11.39 8.62 -8.87
N GLU A 138 12.36 7.72 -8.76
CA GLU A 138 12.14 6.38 -8.21
C GLU A 138 11.70 6.43 -6.74
N LEU A 139 12.23 7.37 -5.94
CA LEU A 139 11.77 7.58 -4.56
C LEU A 139 10.30 8.00 -4.52
N GLU A 140 9.87 8.93 -5.38
CA GLU A 140 8.46 9.32 -5.51
C GLU A 140 7.58 8.11 -5.86
N GLU A 141 8.01 7.27 -6.82
CA GLU A 141 7.31 6.03 -7.19
C GLU A 141 7.22 5.06 -6.01
N ALA A 142 8.29 4.88 -5.24
CA ALA A 142 8.30 4.00 -4.06
C ALA A 142 7.42 4.55 -2.92
N ILE A 143 7.35 5.87 -2.74
CA ILE A 143 6.44 6.52 -1.80
C ILE A 143 4.99 6.22 -2.18
N LEU A 144 4.64 6.39 -3.45
CA LEU A 144 3.30 6.09 -3.95
C LEU A 144 2.97 4.61 -3.78
N ALA A 145 3.86 3.71 -4.20
CA ALA A 145 3.65 2.26 -4.08
C ALA A 145 3.43 1.82 -2.62
N ARG A 146 4.19 2.38 -1.67
CA ARG A 146 4.02 2.07 -0.25
C ARG A 146 2.69 2.59 0.30
N SER A 147 2.29 3.81 -0.06
CA SER A 147 1.02 4.37 0.39
C SER A 147 -0.18 3.59 -0.17
N LEU A 148 -0.12 3.16 -1.43
CA LEU A 148 -1.14 2.30 -2.03
C LEU A 148 -1.19 0.92 -1.37
N GLN A 149 -0.04 0.32 -1.03
CA GLN A 149 -0.01 -0.95 -0.30
C GLN A 149 -0.67 -0.81 1.07
N GLN A 150 -0.36 0.25 1.83
CA GLN A 150 -0.99 0.52 3.12
C GLN A 150 -2.52 0.65 2.99
N LEU A 151 -3.00 1.39 1.99
CA LEU A 151 -4.43 1.52 1.73
C LEU A 151 -5.10 0.15 1.48
N ARG A 152 -4.43 -0.75 0.74
CA ARG A 152 -4.94 -2.12 0.50
C ARG A 152 -4.96 -2.95 1.78
N GLU A 153 -3.86 -2.96 2.53
CA GLU A 153 -3.74 -3.69 3.80
C GLU A 153 -4.85 -3.27 4.79
N VAL A 154 -5.11 -1.97 4.88
CA VAL A 154 -6.17 -1.43 5.75
C VAL A 154 -7.56 -1.74 5.20
N SER A 155 -7.78 -1.66 3.89
CA SER A 155 -9.04 -2.08 3.27
C SER A 155 -9.36 -3.55 3.57
N ASP A 156 -8.36 -4.43 3.51
CA ASP A 156 -8.49 -5.85 3.86
C ASP A 156 -8.71 -6.06 5.36
N LEU A 157 -8.19 -5.16 6.20
CA LEU A 157 -8.49 -5.17 7.63
C LEU A 157 -9.94 -4.78 7.91
N VAL A 158 -10.47 -3.74 7.25
CA VAL A 158 -11.87 -3.31 7.40
C VAL A 158 -12.83 -4.42 7.01
N SER A 159 -12.58 -5.12 5.89
CA SER A 159 -13.45 -6.20 5.43
C SER A 159 -13.51 -7.37 6.43
N ARG A 160 -12.43 -7.61 7.18
CA ARG A 160 -12.32 -8.66 8.20
C ARG A 160 -12.89 -8.24 9.56
N LEU A 161 -12.52 -7.07 10.07
CA LEU A 161 -12.85 -6.63 11.43
C LEU A 161 -14.19 -5.90 11.54
N LYS A 162 -14.59 -5.14 10.50
CA LYS A 162 -15.83 -4.34 10.47
C LYS A 162 -16.04 -3.49 11.72
N SER A 163 -14.97 -2.87 12.21
CA SER A 163 -14.99 -2.00 13.38
C SER A 163 -14.88 -0.53 12.98
N ALA A 164 -15.47 0.36 13.78
CA ALA A 164 -15.40 1.80 13.57
C ALA A 164 -13.94 2.32 13.58
N ASP A 165 -13.06 1.71 14.37
CA ASP A 165 -11.64 2.09 14.39
C ASP A 165 -10.93 1.69 13.10
N ALA A 166 -11.26 0.53 12.52
CA ALA A 166 -10.71 0.12 11.23
C ALA A 166 -11.23 1.03 10.10
N GLU A 167 -12.49 1.44 10.14
CA GLU A 167 -13.07 2.40 9.18
C GLU A 167 -12.38 3.76 9.25
N ARG A 168 -12.15 4.30 10.45
CA ARG A 168 -11.39 5.55 10.64
C ARG A 168 -9.98 5.45 10.06
N GLU A 169 -9.32 4.31 10.25
CA GLU A 169 -7.98 4.10 9.72
C GLU A 169 -7.97 3.98 8.20
N LEU A 170 -9.03 3.43 7.60
CA LEU A 170 -9.22 3.40 6.16
C LEU A 170 -9.37 4.81 5.60
N ASP A 171 -10.16 5.66 6.24
CA ASP A 171 -10.33 7.05 5.81
C ASP A 171 -9.03 7.88 5.92
N ARG A 172 -8.24 7.64 6.98
CA ARG A 172 -6.88 8.20 7.08
C ARG A 172 -5.98 7.72 5.95
N SER A 173 -5.95 6.40 5.70
CA SER A 173 -5.11 5.81 4.65
C SER A 173 -5.52 6.28 3.24
N ARG A 174 -6.81 6.52 2.99
CA ARG A 174 -7.32 7.13 1.75
C ARG A 174 -6.83 8.57 1.60
N SER A 175 -6.96 9.35 2.67
CA SER A 175 -6.51 10.76 2.69
C SER A 175 -5.00 10.85 2.46
N ASP A 176 -4.22 10.01 3.14
CA ASP A 176 -2.76 9.94 2.97
C ASP A 176 -2.39 9.58 1.52
N TRP A 177 -3.06 8.59 0.93
CA TRP A 177 -2.85 8.21 -0.47
C TRP A 177 -3.13 9.36 -1.45
N ALA A 178 -4.24 10.07 -1.26
CA ALA A 178 -4.59 11.23 -2.07
C ALA A 178 -3.55 12.34 -1.93
N CYS A 179 -3.15 12.69 -0.70
CA CYS A 179 -2.12 13.70 -0.44
C CYS A 179 -0.77 13.35 -1.09
N ARG A 180 -0.31 12.10 -0.98
CA ARG A 180 0.95 11.67 -1.62
C ARG A 180 0.91 11.82 -3.14
N ARG A 181 -0.22 11.48 -3.78
CA ARG A 181 -0.40 11.68 -5.22
C ARG A 181 -0.38 13.16 -5.59
N ILE A 182 -1.03 14.02 -4.81
CA ILE A 182 -1.04 15.47 -5.02
C ILE A 182 0.39 16.02 -4.97
N ASP A 183 1.14 15.70 -3.91
CA ASP A 183 2.51 16.18 -3.71
C ASP A 183 3.41 15.76 -4.87
N VAL A 184 3.37 14.50 -5.27
CA VAL A 184 4.20 13.97 -6.35
C VAL A 184 3.82 14.60 -7.69
N CYS A 185 2.52 14.70 -8.03
CA CYS A 185 2.10 15.31 -9.29
C CYS A 185 2.47 16.79 -9.35
N ARG A 186 2.27 17.55 -8.26
CA ARG A 186 2.68 18.96 -8.18
C ARG A 186 4.19 19.12 -8.34
N ALA A 187 4.98 18.31 -7.63
CA ALA A 187 6.44 18.35 -7.73
C ALA A 187 6.95 17.97 -9.12
N ARG A 188 6.28 17.04 -9.82
CA ARG A 188 6.61 16.67 -11.21
C ARG A 188 6.26 17.78 -12.20
N LEU A 189 5.06 18.33 -12.11
CA LEU A 189 4.62 19.44 -12.98
C LEU A 189 5.42 20.72 -12.76
N GLN A 190 5.89 20.97 -11.53
CA GLN A 190 6.77 22.11 -11.25
C GLN A 190 8.14 21.97 -11.94
N ARG A 191 8.66 20.74 -12.05
CA ARG A 191 9.93 20.46 -12.74
C ARG A 191 9.76 20.43 -14.24
N ASP A 192 8.69 19.81 -14.71
CA ASP A 192 8.37 19.67 -16.12
C ASP A 192 6.87 19.93 -16.37
N PRO A 193 6.52 21.17 -16.74
CA PRO A 193 5.15 21.53 -17.11
C PRO A 193 4.63 20.84 -18.38
N SER A 194 5.49 20.19 -19.18
CA SER A 194 5.08 19.52 -20.42
C SER A 194 4.39 18.17 -20.17
N LEU A 195 4.40 17.67 -18.94
CA LEU A 195 3.78 16.42 -18.54
C LEU A 195 2.25 16.55 -18.42
N VAL A 196 1.58 16.88 -19.53
CA VAL A 196 0.15 17.27 -19.56
C VAL A 196 -0.77 16.19 -18.96
N HIS A 197 -0.43 14.92 -19.11
CA HIS A 197 -1.17 13.80 -18.52
C HIS A 197 -1.25 13.87 -16.98
N LEU A 198 -0.29 14.50 -16.30
CA LEU A 198 -0.29 14.64 -14.84
C LEU A 198 -1.37 15.60 -14.34
N HIS A 199 -1.92 16.49 -15.16
CA HIS A 199 -3.06 17.31 -14.75
C HIS A 199 -4.29 16.43 -14.45
N ILE A 200 -4.53 15.37 -15.25
CA ILE A 200 -5.59 14.40 -14.94
C ILE A 200 -5.27 13.67 -13.63
N ALA A 201 -4.06 13.14 -13.48
CA ALA A 201 -3.67 12.39 -12.27
C ALA A 201 -3.76 13.25 -11.00
N LEU A 202 -3.38 14.53 -11.09
CA LEU A 202 -3.49 15.50 -10.01
C LEU A 202 -4.94 15.83 -9.70
N ALA A 203 -5.76 16.10 -10.72
CA ALA A 203 -7.18 16.39 -10.53
C ALA A 203 -7.92 15.21 -9.87
N GLU A 204 -7.60 13.96 -10.25
CA GLU A 204 -8.15 12.77 -9.61
C GLU A 204 -7.73 12.68 -8.14
N ALA A 205 -6.46 12.96 -7.84
CA ALA A 205 -5.97 12.96 -6.47
C ALA A 205 -6.62 14.08 -5.62
N LEU A 206 -6.83 15.26 -6.20
CA LEU A 206 -7.55 16.37 -5.56
C LEU A 206 -9.02 16.01 -5.31
N TYR A 207 -9.69 15.34 -6.26
CA TYR A 207 -11.04 14.84 -6.08
C TYR A 207 -11.11 13.81 -4.94
N ASP A 208 -10.18 12.86 -4.91
CA ASP A 208 -10.11 11.83 -3.86
C ASP A 208 -9.80 12.43 -2.47
N ALA A 209 -9.11 13.57 -2.43
CA ALA A 209 -8.87 14.36 -1.21
C ALA A 209 -10.07 15.25 -0.82
N GLY A 210 -11.13 15.31 -1.62
CA GLY A 210 -12.30 16.16 -1.39
C GLY A 210 -12.10 17.64 -1.73
N ILE A 211 -11.00 17.99 -2.41
CA ILE A 211 -10.68 19.36 -2.84
C ILE A 211 -11.26 19.59 -4.24
N PHE A 212 -12.60 19.67 -4.31
CA PHE A 212 -13.33 19.59 -5.57
C PHE A 212 -13.13 20.79 -6.50
N GLU A 213 -12.98 21.99 -5.94
CA GLU A 213 -12.73 23.22 -6.70
C GLU A 213 -11.38 23.14 -7.44
N ASP A 214 -10.29 22.82 -6.72
CA ASP A 214 -8.97 22.67 -7.33
C ASP A 214 -8.96 21.51 -8.35
N ALA A 215 -9.65 20.42 -8.07
CA ALA A 215 -9.79 19.29 -8.99
C ALA A 215 -10.49 19.71 -10.30
N PHE A 216 -11.54 20.52 -10.20
CA PHE A 216 -12.29 21.03 -11.35
C PHE A 216 -11.42 21.93 -12.23
N GLU A 217 -10.72 22.90 -11.64
CA GLU A 217 -9.83 23.81 -12.35
C GLU A 217 -8.69 23.05 -13.02
N ARG A 218 -8.04 22.15 -12.28
CA ARG A 218 -6.91 21.36 -12.79
C ARG A 218 -7.31 20.43 -13.95
N ALA A 219 -8.48 19.82 -13.89
CA ALA A 219 -9.02 19.06 -15.02
C ALA A 219 -9.31 19.95 -16.24
N GLY A 220 -9.67 21.22 -16.01
CA GLY A 220 -9.90 22.22 -17.06
C GLY A 220 -8.68 22.50 -17.94
N GLU A 221 -7.47 22.39 -17.38
CA GLU A 221 -6.20 22.69 -18.07
C GLU A 221 -5.92 21.78 -19.28
N VAL A 222 -6.62 20.66 -19.43
CA VAL A 222 -6.41 19.68 -20.53
C VAL A 222 -7.63 19.49 -21.42
N LEU A 223 -8.61 20.39 -21.38
CA LEU A 223 -9.80 20.32 -22.22
C LEU A 223 -9.51 20.47 -23.71
N ASP A 224 -8.44 21.18 -24.07
CA ASP A 224 -8.02 21.35 -25.46
C ASP A 224 -7.27 20.14 -26.02
N ASN A 225 -6.90 19.18 -25.16
CA ASN A 225 -6.28 17.93 -25.57
C ASN A 225 -7.36 16.88 -25.88
N ASP A 226 -7.50 16.48 -27.15
CA ASP A 226 -8.56 15.56 -27.58
C ASP A 226 -8.53 14.19 -26.91
N GLU A 227 -7.34 13.68 -26.56
CA GLU A 227 -7.16 12.39 -25.90
C GLU A 227 -7.56 12.44 -24.43
N LEU A 228 -7.27 13.56 -23.75
CA LEU A 228 -7.49 13.73 -22.30
C LEU A 228 -8.83 14.39 -21.97
N SER A 229 -9.39 15.18 -22.88
CA SER A 229 -10.61 15.96 -22.67
C SER A 229 -11.83 15.13 -22.23
N PRO A 230 -12.07 13.88 -22.71
CA PRO A 230 -13.19 13.09 -22.19
C PRO A 230 -13.05 12.77 -20.70
N THR A 231 -11.82 12.46 -20.26
CA THR A 231 -11.52 12.18 -18.85
C THR A 231 -11.60 13.44 -18.00
N ALA A 232 -11.13 14.57 -18.53
CA ALA A 232 -11.26 15.87 -17.87
C ALA A 232 -12.73 16.29 -17.66
N HIS A 233 -13.56 16.18 -18.70
CA HIS A 233 -15.00 16.44 -18.60
C HIS A 233 -15.68 15.50 -17.59
N LEU A 234 -15.31 14.21 -17.58
CA LEU A 234 -15.86 13.27 -16.61
C LEU A 234 -15.52 13.69 -15.17
N LEU A 235 -14.27 14.08 -14.93
CA LEU A 235 -13.79 14.48 -13.62
C LEU A 235 -14.40 15.81 -13.15
N ARG A 236 -14.49 16.81 -14.03
CA ARG A 236 -15.23 18.05 -13.79
C ARG A 236 -16.69 17.78 -13.43
N GLY A 237 -17.35 16.89 -14.17
CA GLY A 237 -18.71 16.45 -13.88
C GLY A 237 -18.85 15.84 -12.48
N ARG A 238 -17.90 14.98 -12.07
CA ARG A 238 -17.87 14.41 -10.71
C ARG A 238 -17.67 15.48 -9.64
N CYS A 239 -16.77 16.45 -9.84
CA CYS A 239 -16.56 17.57 -8.90
C CYS A 239 -17.84 18.41 -8.74
N LEU A 240 -18.55 18.66 -9.84
CA LEU A 240 -19.82 19.40 -9.83
C LEU A 240 -20.92 18.62 -9.11
N LEU A 241 -21.01 17.30 -9.28
CA LEU A 241 -21.95 16.47 -8.51
C LEU A 241 -21.64 16.48 -7.01
N ALA A 242 -20.36 16.40 -6.64
CA ALA A 242 -19.94 16.44 -5.25
C ALA A 242 -20.25 17.78 -4.56
N THR A 243 -20.27 18.87 -5.34
CA THR A 243 -20.61 20.23 -4.87
C THR A 243 -22.08 20.59 -5.07
N GLY A 244 -22.93 19.64 -5.49
CA GLY A 244 -24.38 19.82 -5.65
C GLY A 244 -24.82 20.61 -6.89
N LYS A 245 -23.92 20.86 -7.85
CA LYS A 245 -24.17 21.62 -9.09
C LYS A 245 -24.67 20.70 -10.21
N ASP A 246 -25.77 20.00 -9.97
CA ASP A 246 -26.25 18.89 -10.81
C ASP A 246 -26.45 19.24 -12.29
N LEU A 247 -27.08 20.39 -12.60
CA LEU A 247 -27.33 20.78 -13.99
C LEU A 247 -26.03 21.05 -14.77
N GLN A 248 -25.05 21.67 -14.12
CA GLN A 248 -23.73 21.91 -14.72
C GLN A 248 -22.98 20.58 -14.90
N ALA A 249 -23.08 19.69 -13.91
CA ALA A 249 -22.50 18.36 -14.00
C ALA A 249 -23.04 17.57 -15.20
N MET A 250 -24.35 17.63 -15.45
CA MET A 250 -24.96 16.98 -16.61
C MET A 250 -24.45 17.54 -17.95
N SER A 251 -24.01 18.80 -17.99
CA SER A 251 -23.35 19.36 -19.18
C SER A 251 -21.98 18.72 -19.41
N GLU A 252 -21.13 18.71 -18.38
CA GLU A 252 -19.79 18.10 -18.42
C GLU A 252 -19.85 16.60 -18.72
N LEU A 253 -20.75 15.86 -18.06
CA LEU A 253 -20.91 14.43 -18.28
C LEU A 253 -21.39 14.08 -19.69
N ARG A 254 -22.24 14.94 -20.31
CA ARG A 254 -22.59 14.81 -21.73
C ARG A 254 -21.39 15.04 -22.62
N ALA A 255 -20.56 16.05 -22.33
CA ALA A 255 -19.32 16.30 -23.04
C ALA A 255 -18.32 15.15 -22.88
N ALA A 256 -18.32 14.42 -21.75
CA ALA A 256 -17.52 13.22 -21.57
C ALA A 256 -18.07 11.99 -22.30
N THR A 257 -19.39 11.87 -22.44
CA THR A 257 -20.06 10.62 -22.89
C THR A 257 -20.45 10.63 -24.37
N MET A 258 -20.86 11.79 -24.89
CA MET A 258 -21.58 11.93 -26.16
C MET A 258 -20.78 12.72 -27.21
N ARG A 259 -19.44 12.73 -27.13
CA ARG A 259 -18.60 13.39 -28.13
C ARG A 259 -18.81 12.74 -29.50
N ARG A 260 -19.03 13.58 -30.52
CA ARG A 260 -19.29 13.14 -31.90
C ARG A 260 -18.02 13.07 -32.75
N SER A 261 -17.07 13.98 -32.57
CA SER A 261 -15.85 14.04 -33.38
C SER A 261 -14.88 12.91 -33.04
N VAL A 262 -14.47 12.86 -31.76
CA VAL A 262 -13.62 11.82 -31.20
C VAL A 262 -14.42 11.08 -30.13
N PRO A 263 -14.93 9.87 -30.43
CA PRO A 263 -15.68 9.10 -29.45
C PRO A 263 -14.83 8.82 -28.22
N SER A 264 -15.32 9.22 -27.05
CA SER A 264 -14.63 9.01 -25.77
C SER A 264 -14.37 7.52 -25.53
N PRO A 265 -13.31 7.12 -24.80
CA PRO A 265 -13.06 5.72 -24.48
C PRO A 265 -14.28 5.01 -23.87
N ALA A 266 -14.49 3.72 -24.18
CA ALA A 266 -15.70 2.97 -23.78
C ALA A 266 -15.98 3.04 -22.27
N ARG A 267 -14.93 2.92 -21.45
CA ARG A 267 -15.00 3.05 -19.99
C ARG A 267 -15.50 4.43 -19.54
N ILE A 268 -15.03 5.51 -20.18
CA ILE A 268 -15.47 6.88 -19.87
C ILE A 268 -16.94 7.08 -20.23
N ARG A 269 -17.36 6.60 -21.42
CA ARG A 269 -18.78 6.65 -21.82
C ARG A 269 -19.67 5.89 -20.85
N LEU A 270 -19.25 4.71 -20.41
CA LEU A 270 -19.99 3.89 -19.45
C LEU A 270 -20.18 4.62 -18.11
N ILE A 271 -19.11 5.15 -17.53
CA ILE A 271 -19.18 5.87 -16.25
C ILE A 271 -20.02 7.13 -16.38
N GLY A 272 -19.78 7.95 -17.41
CA GLY A 272 -20.52 9.18 -17.64
C GLY A 272 -22.01 8.95 -17.87
N ALA A 273 -22.39 7.91 -18.65
CA ALA A 273 -23.78 7.54 -18.86
C ALA A 273 -24.49 7.08 -17.57
N LYS A 274 -23.80 6.31 -16.70
CA LYS A 274 -24.35 5.91 -15.39
C LYS A 274 -24.63 7.13 -14.53
N LEU A 275 -23.68 8.05 -14.41
CA LEU A 275 -23.83 9.28 -13.64
C LEU A 275 -24.95 10.17 -14.19
N LEU A 276 -25.10 10.26 -15.51
CA LEU A 276 -26.21 10.98 -16.14
C LEU A 276 -27.58 10.37 -15.81
N CYS A 277 -27.70 9.04 -15.89
CA CYS A 277 -28.93 8.34 -15.50
C CYS A 277 -29.27 8.57 -14.02
N GLU A 278 -28.30 8.43 -13.13
CA GLU A 278 -28.49 8.64 -11.70
C GLU A 278 -28.94 10.08 -11.39
N THR A 279 -28.25 11.06 -11.98
CA THR A 279 -28.55 12.49 -11.78
C THR A 279 -29.93 12.84 -12.36
N ALA A 280 -30.25 12.40 -13.57
CA ALA A 280 -31.56 12.65 -14.19
C ALA A 280 -32.71 12.01 -13.40
N LYS A 281 -32.50 10.81 -12.85
CA LYS A 281 -33.47 10.15 -11.97
C LYS A 281 -33.67 10.93 -10.67
N ARG A 282 -32.58 11.39 -10.04
CA ARG A 282 -32.63 12.20 -8.81
C ARG A 282 -33.40 13.51 -9.01
N LEU A 283 -33.25 14.14 -10.17
CA LEU A 283 -33.94 15.38 -10.54
C LEU A 283 -35.36 15.18 -11.11
N GLY A 284 -35.83 13.94 -11.28
CA GLY A 284 -37.16 13.66 -11.84
C GLY A 284 -37.30 13.98 -13.34
N LEU A 285 -36.22 13.92 -14.11
CA LEU A 285 -36.19 14.30 -15.53
C LEU A 285 -36.49 13.11 -16.46
N ASP A 286 -37.71 12.57 -16.41
CA ASP A 286 -38.07 11.27 -17.02
C ASP A 286 -37.77 11.13 -18.52
N LEU A 287 -38.04 12.17 -19.32
CA LEU A 287 -37.77 12.13 -20.75
C LEU A 287 -36.26 12.06 -21.05
N THR A 288 -35.46 12.83 -20.31
CA THR A 288 -34.00 12.82 -20.45
C THR A 288 -33.40 11.52 -19.92
N LEU A 289 -33.97 10.97 -18.84
CA LEU A 289 -33.56 9.69 -18.28
C LEU A 289 -33.69 8.56 -19.30
N LYS A 290 -34.81 8.48 -20.03
CA LYS A 290 -34.99 7.49 -21.11
C LYS A 290 -33.91 7.62 -22.19
N GLN A 291 -33.52 8.83 -22.55
CA GLN A 291 -32.44 9.07 -23.51
C GLN A 291 -31.08 8.60 -22.96
N TYR A 292 -30.77 8.92 -21.71
CA TYR A 292 -29.51 8.48 -21.08
C TYR A 292 -29.44 6.96 -20.90
N GLN A 293 -30.55 6.30 -20.60
CA GLN A 293 -30.62 4.83 -20.53
C GLN A 293 -30.29 4.18 -21.88
N GLN A 294 -30.74 4.76 -22.99
CA GLN A 294 -30.37 4.28 -24.32
C GLN A 294 -28.86 4.44 -24.59
N GLN A 295 -28.26 5.54 -24.14
CA GLN A 295 -26.81 5.76 -24.27
C GLN A 295 -26.00 4.83 -23.38
N LEU A 296 -26.49 4.55 -22.17
CA LEU A 296 -25.90 3.58 -21.25
C LEU A 296 -25.88 2.17 -21.87
N ALA A 297 -27.01 1.72 -22.42
CA ALA A 297 -27.09 0.41 -23.08
C ALA A 297 -26.11 0.28 -24.26
N LYS A 298 -25.92 1.36 -25.04
CA LYS A 298 -24.89 1.39 -26.10
C LYS A 298 -23.48 1.28 -25.52
N ALA A 299 -23.16 2.07 -24.51
CA ALA A 299 -21.84 2.06 -23.87
C ALA A 299 -21.51 0.70 -23.24
N GLU A 300 -22.48 0.02 -22.63
CA GLU A 300 -22.32 -1.33 -22.07
C GLU A 300 -22.04 -2.40 -23.15
N ASN A 301 -22.67 -2.28 -24.31
CA ASN A 301 -22.40 -3.18 -25.43
C ASN A 301 -21.01 -2.95 -26.02
N ASP A 302 -20.57 -1.69 -26.10
CA ASP A 302 -19.25 -1.34 -26.60
C ASP A 302 -18.14 -1.81 -25.64
N SER A 303 -18.34 -1.69 -24.32
CA SER A 303 -17.34 -2.16 -23.35
C SER A 303 -17.18 -3.69 -23.38
N LYS A 304 -18.28 -4.44 -23.55
CA LYS A 304 -18.22 -5.90 -23.68
C LYS A 304 -17.45 -6.36 -24.93
N LYS A 305 -17.47 -5.56 -26.00
CA LYS A 305 -16.73 -5.84 -27.23
C LYS A 305 -15.24 -5.51 -27.15
N SER A 306 -14.82 -4.63 -26.24
CA SER A 306 -13.40 -4.31 -26.05
C SER A 306 -12.67 -5.32 -25.16
N ASP A 307 -13.41 -6.08 -24.35
CA ASP A 307 -12.85 -7.02 -23.37
C ASP A 307 -12.78 -8.48 -23.90
N GLY A 308 -13.25 -8.74 -25.12
CA GLY A 308 -13.21 -10.05 -25.79
C GLY A 308 -12.34 -10.02 -27.02
#